data_AF-A0A2K0W8D6-F1
#
_entry.id   AF-A0A2K0W8D6-F1
#
_cell.length_a   1.000
_cell.length_b   1.000
_cell.length_c   1.000
_cell.angle_alpha   90.00
_cell.angle_beta   90.00
_cell.angle_gamma   90.00
#
_symmetry.space_group_name_H-M   'P 1'
#
loop_
_entity.id
_entity.type
_entity.pdbx_description
1 polymer ?
#
loop_
_entity_poly.entity_id
_entity_poly.type
_entity_poly.pdbx_seq_one_letter_code
_entity_poly.pdbx_strand_id
1 'polypeptide(L)'
;MALTDILATLEGSELVLSLGYNARMGYRDRLQLLLQQSSPQFLPPSIQETDFPLLGTDDAGLKSLAAACEAKVRSWDPASIESIYPHSPLQQGIFVSKFKDPKAYVVYSAWKIGPVECLSKSNQQLKNAWRRLGRFHPVLRSVFSESRRSDGGLAPVLLRAGTPAAEPIITELH
;
A
#
# COMPACT_ATOMS: atom_id res chain seq x y z
N MET A 1 7.30 41.85 -10.11
CA MET A 1 6.39 40.77 -9.66
C MET A 1 6.64 39.57 -10.55
N ALA A 2 7.04 38.43 -9.98
CA ALA A 2 7.36 37.23 -10.77
C ALA A 2 6.06 36.63 -11.31
N LEU A 3 5.97 36.39 -12.63
CA LEU A 3 4.71 36.02 -13.29
C LEU A 3 4.91 34.80 -14.19
N THR A 4 5.08 33.67 -13.52
CA THR A 4 5.09 32.35 -14.14
C THR A 4 4.29 31.41 -13.23
N ASP A 5 3.20 30.84 -13.75
CA ASP A 5 2.37 29.85 -13.08
C ASP A 5 2.58 28.49 -13.75
N ILE A 6 2.84 27.44 -12.97
CA ILE A 6 2.92 26.06 -13.45
C ILE A 6 1.72 25.31 -12.89
N LEU A 7 0.91 24.72 -13.76
CA LEU A 7 -0.28 23.96 -13.43
C LEU A 7 -0.10 22.53 -13.94
N ALA A 8 -0.17 21.56 -13.05
CA ALA A 8 -0.07 20.15 -13.40
C ALA A 8 -1.45 19.50 -13.23
N THR A 9 -2.01 18.97 -14.31
CA THR A 9 -3.32 18.31 -14.32
C THR A 9 -3.18 16.89 -14.84
N LEU A 10 -3.88 15.94 -14.21
CA LEU A 10 -3.96 14.57 -14.70
C LEU A 10 -5.21 14.45 -15.58
N GLU A 11 -5.02 14.37 -16.91
CA GLU A 11 -6.10 14.12 -17.85
C GLU A 11 -6.07 12.65 -18.26
N GLY A 12 -7.00 11.86 -17.70
CA GLY A 12 -6.99 10.40 -17.88
C GLY A 12 -5.78 9.74 -17.19
N SER A 13 -4.87 9.17 -17.98
CA SER A 13 -3.60 8.57 -17.51
C SER A 13 -2.36 9.40 -17.85
N GLU A 14 -2.54 10.59 -18.41
CA GLU A 14 -1.43 11.46 -18.83
C GLU A 14 -1.32 12.66 -17.89
N LEU A 15 -0.10 12.94 -17.44
CA LEU A 15 0.23 14.16 -16.71
C LEU A 15 0.41 15.29 -17.73
N VAL A 16 -0.49 16.25 -17.69
CA VAL A 16 -0.45 17.46 -18.51
C VAL A 16 0.12 18.61 -17.68
N LEU A 17 1.27 19.13 -18.09
CA LEU A 17 1.89 20.31 -17.47
C LEU A 17 1.59 21.55 -18.32
N SER A 18 0.88 22.51 -17.74
CA SER A 18 0.53 23.79 -18.34
C SER A 18 1.35 24.92 -17.69
N LEU A 19 2.09 25.68 -18.49
CA LEU A 19 2.85 26.84 -18.03
C LEU A 19 2.15 28.13 -18.49
N GLY A 20 1.64 28.92 -17.54
CA GLY A 20 1.19 30.28 -17.76
C GLY A 20 2.33 31.28 -17.54
N TYR A 21 2.56 32.19 -18.47
CA TYR A 21 3.56 33.25 -18.32
C TYR A 21 3.06 34.58 -18.88
N ASN A 22 3.62 35.70 -18.41
CA ASN A 22 3.26 37.03 -18.89
C ASN A 22 3.70 37.22 -20.34
N ALA A 23 2.80 37.69 -21.21
CA ALA A 23 3.09 37.97 -22.62
C ALA A 23 4.20 39.04 -22.84
N ARG A 24 4.50 39.87 -21.83
CA ARG A 24 5.59 40.87 -21.88
C ARG A 24 6.96 40.32 -21.47
N MET A 25 7.10 39.02 -21.16
CA MET A 25 8.39 38.43 -20.80
C MET A 25 9.28 38.17 -22.03
N GLY A 26 10.48 38.75 -22.04
CA GLY A 26 11.49 38.58 -23.10
C GLY A 26 12.28 37.27 -23.08
N TYR A 27 11.90 36.29 -22.24
CA TYR A 27 12.61 35.00 -22.09
C TYR A 27 11.79 33.79 -22.56
N ARG A 28 10.72 34.02 -23.33
CA ARG A 28 9.80 32.99 -23.85
C ARG A 28 10.52 31.85 -24.56
N ASP A 29 11.43 32.19 -25.47
CA ASP A 29 12.16 31.21 -26.28
C ASP A 29 13.04 30.30 -25.42
N ARG A 30 13.61 30.84 -24.33
CA ARG A 30 14.41 30.06 -23.38
C ARG A 30 13.55 29.12 -22.55
N LEU A 31 12.37 29.56 -22.11
CA LEU A 31 11.45 28.70 -21.36
C LEU A 31 10.89 27.57 -22.23
N GLN A 32 10.58 27.87 -23.49
CA GLN A 32 10.11 26.87 -24.44
C GLN A 32 11.21 25.84 -24.77
N LEU A 33 12.45 26.30 -24.97
CA LEU A 33 13.60 25.39 -25.12
C LEU A 33 13.84 24.54 -23.87
N LEU A 34 13.72 25.13 -22.69
CA LEU A 34 13.92 24.41 -21.44
C LEU A 34 12.84 23.33 -21.24
N LEU A 35 11.57 23.61 -21.56
CA LEU A 35 10.49 22.62 -21.57
C LEU A 35 10.69 21.52 -22.61
N GLN A 36 11.17 21.86 -23.81
CA GLN A 36 11.46 20.86 -24.85
C GLN A 36 12.67 19.97 -24.50
N GLN A 37 13.63 20.51 -23.75
CA GLN A 37 14.81 19.77 -23.29
C GLN A 37 14.56 18.98 -22.00
N SER A 38 13.58 19.39 -21.20
CA SER A 38 13.15 18.64 -20.02
C SER A 38 12.11 17.60 -20.41
N SER A 39 12.59 16.46 -20.91
CA SER A 39 11.80 15.23 -20.85
C SER A 39 11.48 14.97 -19.37
N PRO A 40 10.22 14.74 -18.98
CA PRO A 40 9.92 14.31 -17.62
C PRO A 40 10.61 12.96 -17.41
N GLN A 41 11.76 12.98 -16.74
CA GLN A 41 12.29 11.78 -16.13
C GLN A 41 11.33 11.45 -15.00
N PHE A 42 10.37 10.57 -15.30
CA PHE A 42 9.57 9.94 -14.28
C PHE A 42 10.55 9.14 -13.42
N LEU A 43 10.94 9.75 -12.30
CA LEU A 43 11.59 9.01 -11.24
C LEU A 43 10.67 7.86 -10.87
N PRO A 44 11.21 6.64 -10.65
CA PRO A 44 10.40 5.55 -10.16
C PRO A 44 9.63 6.01 -8.93
N PRO A 45 8.35 5.63 -8.77
CA PRO A 45 7.53 6.08 -7.66
C PRO A 45 8.26 5.75 -6.35
N SER A 46 8.74 6.80 -5.68
CA SER A 46 9.39 6.68 -4.39
C SER A 46 8.40 7.16 -3.33
N ILE A 47 8.21 6.33 -2.30
CA ILE A 47 7.40 6.67 -1.15
C ILE A 47 8.03 7.87 -0.46
N GLN A 48 7.27 8.96 -0.34
CA GLN A 48 7.68 10.17 0.35
C GLN A 48 6.96 10.31 1.69
N GLU A 49 7.55 11.06 2.62
CA GLU A 49 6.95 11.34 3.93
C GLU A 49 5.55 11.98 3.82
N THR A 50 5.35 12.82 2.79
CA THR A 50 4.06 13.46 2.49
C THR A 50 2.96 12.49 2.09
N ASP A 51 3.30 11.28 1.63
CA ASP A 51 2.32 10.27 1.26
C ASP A 51 1.65 9.66 2.50
N PHE A 52 2.31 9.76 3.67
CA PHE A 52 1.86 9.17 4.93
C PHE A 52 1.95 10.15 6.12
N PRO A 53 1.23 11.28 6.08
CA PRO A 53 1.34 12.34 7.09
C PRO A 53 0.94 11.89 8.50
N LEU A 54 0.14 10.83 8.62
CA LEU A 54 -0.29 10.24 9.89
C LEU A 54 0.77 9.31 10.52
N LEU A 55 1.85 9.00 9.80
CA LEU A 55 2.88 8.09 10.28
C LEU A 55 3.89 8.76 11.22
N GLY A 56 4.11 10.08 11.08
CA GLY A 56 5.10 10.80 11.90
C GLY A 56 6.49 10.16 11.86
N THR A 57 6.86 9.60 10.70
CA THR A 57 8.14 8.92 10.48
C THR A 57 9.09 9.82 9.73
N ASP A 58 10.38 9.69 9.99
CA ASP A 58 11.42 10.27 9.14
C ASP A 58 11.77 9.31 7.98
N ASP A 59 12.63 9.78 7.07
CA ASP A 59 13.20 9.01 5.95
C ASP A 59 13.81 7.66 6.39
N ALA A 60 14.40 7.61 7.58
CA ALA A 60 15.00 6.39 8.12
C ALA A 60 13.93 5.37 8.51
N GLY A 61 12.83 5.80 9.12
CA GLY A 61 11.70 4.95 9.45
C GLY A 61 10.96 4.44 8.21
N LEU A 62 10.85 5.24 7.14
CA LEU A 62 10.31 4.78 5.85
C LEU A 62 11.17 3.68 5.21
N LYS A 63 12.50 3.82 5.24
CA LYS A 63 13.43 2.78 4.75
C LYS A 63 13.34 1.50 5.58
N SER A 64 13.23 1.64 6.90
CA SER A 64 13.02 0.49 7.80
C SER A 64 11.71 -0.23 7.50
N LEU A 65 10.64 0.53 7.24
CA LEU A 65 9.33 0.00 6.91
C LEU A 65 9.35 -0.73 5.56
N ALA A 66 9.98 -0.15 4.55
CA ALA A 66 10.21 -0.77 3.25
C ALA A 66 10.94 -2.12 3.38
N ALA A 67 12.07 -2.15 4.11
CA ALA A 67 12.83 -3.38 4.34
C ALA A 67 12.03 -4.45 5.11
N ALA A 68 11.25 -4.04 6.11
CA ALA A 68 10.39 -4.96 6.86
C ALA A 68 9.23 -5.51 6.00
N CYS A 69 8.68 -4.68 5.11
CA CYS A 69 7.69 -5.12 4.14
C CYS A 69 8.28 -6.07 3.10
N GLU A 70 9.48 -5.82 2.59
CA GLU A 70 10.21 -6.72 1.68
C GLU A 70 10.49 -8.10 2.32
N ALA A 71 10.87 -8.12 3.60
CA ALA A 71 11.10 -9.36 4.33
C ALA A 71 9.81 -10.18 4.54
N LYS A 72 8.66 -9.52 4.76
CA LYS A 72 7.37 -10.19 5.02
C LYS A 72 6.58 -10.51 3.74
N VAL A 73 6.74 -9.69 2.71
CA VAL A 73 6.03 -9.76 1.45
C VAL A 73 7.05 -10.03 0.35
N ARG A 74 7.18 -11.30 -0.05
CA ARG A 74 8.15 -11.77 -1.06
C ARG A 74 8.12 -11.01 -2.40
N SER A 75 7.03 -10.28 -2.67
CA SER A 75 6.82 -9.44 -3.84
C SER A 75 6.52 -8.00 -3.42
N TRP A 76 7.40 -7.41 -2.60
CA TRP A 76 7.25 -6.01 -2.22
C TRP A 76 7.51 -5.09 -3.41
N ASP A 77 6.50 -4.29 -3.73
CA ASP A 77 6.58 -3.19 -4.68
C ASP A 77 6.07 -1.94 -3.95
N PRO A 78 6.84 -0.83 -3.87
CA PRO A 78 6.35 0.43 -3.31
C PRO A 78 5.00 0.86 -3.90
N ALA A 79 4.78 0.64 -5.21
CA ALA A 79 3.53 0.98 -5.88
C ALA A 79 2.34 0.07 -5.50
N SER A 80 2.62 -0.98 -4.71
CA SER A 80 1.64 -1.88 -4.11
C SER A 80 1.23 -1.48 -2.70
N ILE A 81 1.72 -0.37 -2.13
CA ILE A 81 1.20 0.14 -0.85
C ILE A 81 -0.01 1.01 -1.13
N GLU A 82 -1.14 0.71 -0.48
CA GLU A 82 -2.37 1.51 -0.60
C GLU A 82 -2.42 2.60 0.45
N SER A 83 -2.05 2.26 1.69
CA SER A 83 -2.01 3.22 2.79
C SER A 83 -1.24 2.66 3.98
N ILE A 84 -0.78 3.55 4.85
CA ILE A 84 -0.11 3.18 6.08
C ILE A 84 -0.72 4.01 7.21
N TYR A 85 -1.08 3.35 8.30
CA TYR A 85 -1.73 4.01 9.43
C TYR A 85 -1.08 3.57 10.74
N PRO A 86 -1.11 4.41 11.80
CA PRO A 86 -0.80 3.94 13.14
C PRO A 86 -1.81 2.90 13.63
N HIS A 87 -1.37 2.01 14.52
CA HIS A 87 -2.29 1.11 15.23
C HIS A 87 -3.23 1.90 16.15
N SER A 88 -4.48 1.47 16.23
CA SER A 88 -5.37 1.87 17.32
C SER A 88 -4.91 1.28 18.66
N PRO A 89 -5.26 1.89 19.81
CA PRO A 89 -4.96 1.34 21.14
C PRO A 89 -5.44 -0.11 21.32
N LEU A 90 -6.58 -0.47 20.72
CA LEU A 90 -7.09 -1.85 20.74
C LEU A 90 -6.16 -2.80 19.98
N GLN A 91 -5.71 -2.42 18.78
CA GLN A 91 -4.79 -3.25 18.00
C GLN A 91 -3.44 -3.41 18.70
N GLN A 92 -2.95 -2.36 19.37
CA GLN A 92 -1.74 -2.45 20.20
C GLN A 92 -1.94 -3.45 21.35
N GLY A 93 -3.08 -3.38 22.05
CA GLY A 93 -3.42 -4.34 23.11
C GLY A 93 -3.45 -5.79 22.63
N ILE A 94 -4.10 -6.05 21.49
CA ILE A 94 -4.12 -7.39 20.86
C ILE A 94 -2.70 -7.85 20.53
N PHE A 95 -1.86 -6.97 19.97
CA PHE A 95 -0.49 -7.30 19.61
C PHE A 95 0.38 -7.64 20.83
N VAL A 96 0.26 -6.86 21.92
CA VAL A 96 0.95 -7.15 23.19
C VAL A 96 0.51 -8.51 23.75
N SER A 97 -0.77 -8.84 23.69
CA SER A 97 -1.26 -10.16 24.10
C SER A 97 -0.73 -11.27 23.20
N LYS A 98 -0.64 -11.06 21.89
CA LYS A 98 -0.04 -12.00 20.93
C LYS A 98 1.45 -12.24 21.20
N PHE A 99 2.18 -11.23 21.66
CA PHE A 99 3.59 -11.37 22.03
C PHE A 99 3.78 -12.28 23.26
N LYS A 100 2.84 -12.22 24.21
CA LYS A 100 2.83 -13.07 25.40
C LYS A 100 2.35 -14.49 25.12
N ASP A 101 1.32 -14.62 24.29
CA ASP A 101 0.76 -15.88 23.84
C ASP A 101 0.38 -15.79 22.35
N PRO A 102 1.11 -16.48 21.45
CA PRO A 102 0.79 -16.49 20.02
C PRO A 102 -0.64 -16.95 19.69
N LYS A 103 -1.27 -17.74 20.59
CA LYS A 103 -2.63 -18.26 20.43
C LYS A 103 -3.72 -17.31 20.94
N ALA A 104 -3.37 -16.30 21.73
CA ALA A 104 -4.34 -15.31 22.20
C ALA A 104 -5.01 -14.61 21.01
N TYR A 105 -6.32 -14.34 21.06
CA TYR A 105 -7.06 -13.69 19.96
C TYR A 105 -7.02 -14.43 18.61
N VAL A 106 -6.71 -15.73 18.56
CA VAL A 106 -7.03 -16.55 17.38
C VAL A 106 -8.51 -16.93 17.44
N VAL A 107 -9.26 -16.54 16.41
CA VAL A 107 -10.64 -16.97 16.24
C VAL A 107 -10.67 -18.22 15.37
N TYR A 108 -11.29 -19.29 15.87
CA TYR A 108 -11.55 -20.50 15.10
C TYR A 108 -13.03 -20.52 14.71
N SER A 109 -13.30 -20.86 13.46
CA SER A 109 -14.66 -21.06 12.97
C SER A 109 -14.70 -22.32 12.12
N ALA A 110 -15.60 -23.24 12.45
CA ALA A 110 -15.80 -24.48 11.73
C ALA A 110 -17.15 -24.45 11.00
N TRP A 111 -17.16 -24.90 9.75
CA TRP A 111 -18.33 -24.89 8.88
C TRP A 111 -18.57 -26.28 8.32
N LYS A 112 -19.82 -26.76 8.42
CA LYS A 112 -20.22 -28.02 7.79
C LYS A 112 -20.68 -27.73 6.37
N ILE A 113 -19.97 -28.31 5.40
CA ILE A 113 -20.35 -28.24 3.99
C ILE A 113 -21.26 -29.44 3.69
N GLY A 114 -22.33 -29.20 2.93
CA GLY A 114 -23.25 -30.26 2.49
C GLY A 114 -22.58 -31.25 1.51
N PRO A 115 -23.31 -32.27 1.04
CA PRO A 115 -22.78 -33.22 0.06
C PRO A 115 -22.26 -32.48 -1.18
N VAL A 116 -21.02 -32.75 -1.58
CA VAL A 116 -20.42 -32.14 -2.78
C VAL A 116 -20.08 -33.24 -3.77
N GLU A 117 -20.51 -33.08 -5.02
CA GLU A 117 -20.23 -34.04 -6.10
C GLU A 117 -18.73 -34.19 -6.39
N CYS A 118 -17.95 -33.14 -6.14
CA CYS A 118 -16.52 -33.11 -6.40
C CYS A 118 -15.79 -32.16 -5.44
N LEU A 119 -15.04 -32.73 -4.49
CA LEU A 119 -14.29 -31.98 -3.48
C LEU A 119 -13.24 -31.04 -4.10
N SER A 120 -12.55 -31.46 -5.16
CA SER A 120 -11.54 -30.61 -5.82
C SER A 120 -12.16 -29.37 -6.46
N LYS A 121 -13.33 -29.49 -7.09
CA LYS A 121 -14.09 -28.34 -7.61
C LYS A 121 -14.55 -27.41 -6.48
N SER A 122 -15.04 -27.97 -5.38
CA SER A 122 -15.46 -27.19 -4.20
C SER A 122 -14.30 -26.41 -3.58
N ASN A 123 -13.14 -27.04 -3.42
CA ASN A 123 -11.94 -26.40 -2.90
C ASN A 123 -11.48 -25.24 -3.80
N GLN A 124 -11.54 -25.42 -5.13
CA GLN A 124 -11.20 -24.35 -6.05
C GLN A 124 -12.20 -23.18 -5.98
N GLN A 125 -13.50 -23.47 -5.84
CA GLN A 125 -14.53 -22.45 -5.64
C GLN A 125 -14.30 -21.66 -4.35
N LEU A 126 -13.95 -22.34 -3.25
CA LEU A 126 -13.64 -21.70 -1.97
C LEU A 126 -12.41 -20.79 -2.07
N LYS A 127 -11.33 -21.24 -2.72
CA LYS A 127 -10.15 -20.40 -2.96
C LYS A 127 -10.49 -19.18 -3.82
N ASN A 128 -11.30 -19.35 -4.87
CA ASN A 128 -11.74 -18.23 -5.71
C ASN A 128 -12.58 -17.22 -4.92
N ALA A 129 -13.50 -17.69 -4.08
CA ALA A 129 -14.31 -16.84 -3.21
C ALA A 129 -13.44 -16.09 -2.19
N TRP A 130 -12.47 -16.77 -1.59
CA TRP A 130 -11.50 -16.14 -0.68
C TRP A 130 -10.69 -15.05 -1.35
N ARG A 131 -10.16 -15.30 -2.55
CA ARG A 131 -9.46 -14.27 -3.34
C ARG A 131 -10.35 -13.06 -3.64
N ARG A 132 -11.64 -13.29 -3.92
CA ARG A 132 -12.61 -12.20 -4.15
C ARG A 132 -12.86 -11.38 -2.87
N LEU A 133 -13.00 -12.05 -1.72
CA LEU A 133 -13.14 -11.40 -0.42
C LEU A 133 -11.89 -10.57 -0.07
N GLY A 134 -10.70 -11.13 -0.26
CA GLY A 134 -9.44 -10.43 -0.02
C GLY A 134 -9.24 -9.18 -0.91
N ARG A 135 -9.75 -9.22 -2.14
CA ARG A 135 -9.77 -8.05 -3.04
C ARG A 135 -10.74 -6.97 -2.55
N PHE A 136 -11.89 -7.37 -2.00
CA PHE A 136 -12.94 -6.46 -1.57
C PHE A 136 -12.69 -5.86 -0.18
N HIS A 137 -12.14 -6.64 0.75
CA HIS A 137 -11.94 -6.23 2.15
C HIS A 137 -10.45 -5.96 2.44
N PRO A 138 -10.05 -4.68 2.57
CA PRO A 138 -8.65 -4.30 2.79
C PRO A 138 -8.01 -4.93 4.03
N VAL A 139 -8.81 -5.17 5.08
CA VAL A 139 -8.34 -5.82 6.32
C VAL A 139 -7.74 -7.21 6.09
N LEU A 140 -8.22 -7.96 5.08
CA LEU A 140 -7.72 -9.31 4.77
C LEU A 140 -6.37 -9.31 4.01
N ARG A 141 -5.93 -8.15 3.52
CA ARG A 141 -4.64 -7.93 2.85
C ARG A 141 -3.72 -6.98 3.60
N SER A 142 -4.08 -6.61 4.82
CA SER A 142 -3.25 -5.78 5.69
C SER A 142 -2.11 -6.60 6.28
N VAL A 143 -0.91 -6.03 6.28
CA VAL A 143 0.28 -6.65 6.88
C VAL A 143 0.77 -5.75 8.00
N PHE A 144 1.08 -6.35 9.14
CA PHE A 144 1.68 -5.62 10.26
C PHE A 144 3.19 -5.56 10.06
N SER A 145 3.72 -4.34 10.04
CA SER A 145 5.15 -4.10 9.89
C SER A 145 5.68 -3.27 11.04
N GLU A 146 6.94 -3.51 11.39
CA GLU A 146 7.63 -2.75 12.43
C GLU A 146 8.38 -1.62 11.76
N SER A 147 7.88 -0.38 11.92
CA SER A 147 8.62 0.82 11.51
C SER A 147 9.28 1.44 12.72
N ARG A 148 10.48 2.00 12.54
CA ARG A 148 11.10 2.88 13.53
C ARG A 148 10.39 4.24 13.47
N ARG A 149 9.29 4.40 14.21
CA ARG A 149 8.72 5.73 14.48
C ARG A 149 9.62 6.47 15.49
N SER A 150 9.52 7.80 15.53
CA SER A 150 10.20 8.64 16.53
C SER A 150 9.81 8.29 17.98
N ASP A 151 8.64 7.67 18.18
CA ASP A 151 8.14 7.14 19.46
C ASP A 151 8.38 5.63 19.67
N GLY A 152 9.05 4.96 18.72
CA GLY A 152 9.27 3.50 18.74
C GLY A 152 8.03 2.66 18.46
N GLY A 153 6.92 3.26 18.02
CA GLY A 153 5.66 2.57 17.76
C GLY A 153 5.61 1.78 16.44
N LEU A 154 4.72 0.79 16.39
CA LEU A 154 4.45 -0.06 15.22
C LEU A 154 3.30 0.52 14.37
N ALA A 155 3.25 0.19 13.07
CA ALA A 155 2.19 0.65 12.16
C ALA A 155 1.72 -0.45 11.20
N PRO A 156 0.40 -0.70 11.07
CA PRO A 156 -0.14 -1.53 10.00
C PRO A 156 0.08 -0.89 8.64
N VAL A 157 0.52 -1.70 7.69
CA VAL A 157 0.65 -1.36 6.28
C VAL A 157 -0.47 -2.05 5.51
N LEU A 158 -1.26 -1.26 4.78
CA LEU A 158 -2.26 -1.77 3.86
C LEU A 158 -1.67 -1.89 2.46
N LEU A 159 -1.77 -3.08 1.87
CA LEU A 159 -1.34 -3.35 0.51
C LEU A 159 -2.50 -3.14 -0.47
N ARG A 160 -2.16 -2.72 -1.70
CA ARG A 160 -3.02 -2.43 -2.84
C ARG A 160 -3.64 -3.71 -3.39
N ALA A 161 -4.76 -3.54 -4.11
CA ALA A 161 -5.57 -4.58 -4.74
C ALA A 161 -4.84 -5.51 -5.75
N GLY A 162 -3.54 -5.32 -6.02
CA GLY A 162 -2.71 -6.23 -6.80
C GLY A 162 -2.08 -7.36 -5.98
N THR A 163 -1.90 -7.17 -4.68
CA THR A 163 -1.30 -8.17 -3.80
C THR A 163 -2.37 -9.17 -3.36
N PRO A 164 -2.19 -10.48 -3.62
CA PRO A 164 -3.16 -11.48 -3.20
C PRO A 164 -3.23 -11.54 -1.67
N ALA A 165 -4.45 -11.66 -1.12
CA ALA A 165 -4.61 -12.09 0.26
C ALA A 165 -3.95 -13.45 0.44
N ALA A 166 -3.46 -13.75 1.66
CA ALA A 166 -2.87 -15.05 1.96
C ALA A 166 -3.84 -16.16 1.55
N GLU A 167 -3.36 -17.13 0.76
CA GLU A 167 -4.18 -18.24 0.30
C GLU A 167 -4.66 -19.07 1.51
N PRO A 168 -5.94 -19.51 1.51
CA PRO A 168 -6.46 -20.28 2.62
C PRO A 168 -5.82 -21.67 2.60
N ILE A 169 -5.33 -22.11 3.76
CA ILE A 169 -4.90 -23.50 3.95
C ILE A 169 -6.16 -24.34 4.13
N ILE A 170 -6.42 -25.24 3.19
CA ILE A 170 -7.53 -26.19 3.24
C ILE A 170 -6.94 -27.53 3.62
N THR A 171 -7.28 -28.02 4.82
CA THR A 171 -6.85 -29.32 5.32
C THR A 171 -8.07 -30.23 5.47
N GLU A 172 -7.98 -31.44 4.92
CA GLU A 172 -8.97 -32.48 5.14
C GLU A 172 -8.69 -33.15 6.49
N LEU A 173 -9.70 -33.18 7.36
CA LEU A 173 -9.63 -33.93 8.62
C LEU A 173 -10.26 -35.31 8.35
N HIS A 174 -9.44 -36.35 8.45
CA HIS A 174 -9.86 -37.75 8.37
C HIS A 174 -10.21 -38.31 9.75
#